data_AF-A0A7V1ZTJ1-F1
#
_entry.id   AF-A0A7V1ZTJ1-F1
#
_cell.length_a   1.000
_cell.length_b   1.000
_cell.length_c   1.000
_cell.angle_alpha   90.00
_cell.angle_beta   90.00
_cell.angle_gamma   90.00
#
_symmetry.space_group_name_H-M   'P 1'
#
loop_
_entity.id
_entity.type
_entity.pdbx_description
1 polymer ?
#
loop_
_entity_poly.entity_id
_entity_poly.type
_entity_poly.pdbx_seq_one_letter_code
_entity_poly.pdbx_strand_id
1 'polypeptide(L)'
;MKKYLYLLPHALTLTGLALAMLTIMAAFEGRFDAAARFSLLVLLIDRLDGTLARRLAVRKHFPSISGESLDMITDLVGLTLAPMILFWRSGLFLDGFGAVLACASGMVASYKYSRKETFLSSGYSVGAPPIFFSVFLFYFLKLPPVYPTAYTVFLIILVLSPMKYPITSLVTTHWKPGYKSVTNYLTIIFFVPVFIYLQSAPAVIYWTMLLAIIVQLTVYPFLLSFKIIKPVFDRNS
;
A
#
# COMPACT_ATOMS: atom_id res chain seq x y z
N MET A 1 24.04 1.13 24.47
CA MET A 1 23.79 0.22 23.32
C MET A 1 22.32 0.07 22.93
N LYS A 2 21.36 -0.19 23.83
CA LYS A 2 19.93 -0.43 23.45
C LYS A 2 19.22 0.74 22.74
N LYS A 3 19.62 2.00 23.00
CA LYS A 3 18.97 3.20 22.44
C LYS A 3 19.06 3.30 20.91
N TYR A 4 20.19 2.90 20.31
CA TYR A 4 20.41 2.92 18.86
C TYR A 4 19.57 1.88 18.10
N LEU A 5 19.24 0.74 18.74
CA LEU A 5 18.35 -0.26 18.14
C LEU A 5 16.94 0.28 17.89
N TYR A 6 16.47 1.23 18.70
CA TYR A 6 15.14 1.84 18.52
C TYR A 6 15.12 2.96 17.46
N LEU A 7 16.29 3.50 17.09
CA LEU A 7 16.44 4.44 15.96
C LEU A 7 16.47 3.73 14.61
N LEU A 8 16.86 2.46 14.54
CA LEU A 8 16.97 1.72 13.28
C LEU A 8 15.66 1.70 12.45
N PRO A 9 14.47 1.43 13.03
CA PRO A 9 13.23 1.49 12.26
C PRO A 9 12.95 2.89 11.71
N HIS A 10 13.25 3.94 12.48
CA HIS A 10 13.05 5.33 12.03
C HIS A 10 13.98 5.70 10.88
N ALA A 11 15.26 5.30 10.96
CA ALA A 11 16.21 5.50 9.88
C ALA A 11 15.82 4.69 8.62
N LEU A 12 15.28 3.48 8.81
CA LEU A 12 14.78 2.65 7.71
C LEU A 12 13.56 3.29 7.03
N THR A 13 12.59 3.77 7.80
CA THR A 13 11.41 4.50 7.29
C THR A 13 11.82 5.79 6.56
N LEU A 14 12.79 6.55 7.07
CA LEU A 14 13.37 7.71 6.38
C LEU A 14 14.10 7.33 5.08
N THR A 15 14.72 6.15 5.03
CA THR A 15 15.30 5.62 3.78
C THR A 15 14.20 5.32 2.75
N GLY A 16 13.05 4.80 3.20
CA GLY A 16 11.86 4.64 2.36
C GLY A 16 11.38 5.97 1.79
N LEU A 17 11.33 7.03 2.61
CA LEU A 17 10.98 8.37 2.13
C LEU A 17 11.98 8.90 1.09
N ALA A 18 13.28 8.69 1.28
CA ALA A 18 14.30 9.05 0.30
C ALA A 18 14.11 8.31 -1.04
N LEU A 19 13.78 7.02 -1.00
CA LEU A 19 13.46 6.23 -2.20
C LEU A 19 12.16 6.69 -2.87
N ALA A 20 11.17 7.16 -2.11
CA ALA A 20 9.96 7.76 -2.67
C ALA A 20 10.31 9.05 -3.45
N MET A 21 11.20 9.89 -2.91
CA MET A 21 11.69 11.08 -3.64
C MET A 21 12.46 10.69 -4.91
N LEU A 22 13.33 9.68 -4.86
CA LEU A 22 14.03 9.16 -6.03
C LEU A 22 13.08 8.59 -7.09
N THR A 23 11.99 7.97 -6.67
CA THR A 23 10.91 7.51 -7.57
C THR A 23 10.32 8.69 -8.35
N ILE A 24 9.98 9.77 -7.63
CA ILE A 24 9.39 10.98 -8.23
C ILE A 24 10.39 11.63 -9.21
N MET A 25 11.65 11.81 -8.79
CA MET A 25 12.69 12.40 -9.64
C MET A 25 12.89 11.59 -10.93
N ALA A 26 13.08 10.27 -10.80
CA ALA A 26 13.26 9.39 -11.95
C ALA A 26 12.04 9.37 -12.89
N ALA A 27 10.83 9.50 -12.34
CA ALA A 27 9.61 9.60 -13.14
C ALA A 27 9.56 10.90 -13.96
N PHE A 28 9.98 12.04 -13.40
CA PHE A 28 10.06 13.29 -14.14
C PHE A 28 11.18 13.30 -15.18
N GLU A 29 12.28 12.60 -14.91
CA GLU A 29 13.40 12.37 -15.86
C GLU A 29 13.05 11.37 -16.99
N GLY A 30 11.86 10.76 -16.98
CA GLY A 30 11.47 9.74 -17.96
C GLY A 30 12.15 8.38 -17.75
N ARG A 31 12.87 8.19 -16.64
CA ARG A 31 13.56 6.94 -16.27
C ARG A 31 12.61 6.00 -15.54
N PHE A 32 11.55 5.56 -16.21
CA PHE A 32 10.45 4.82 -15.59
C PHE A 32 10.86 3.48 -14.97
N ASP A 33 11.83 2.77 -15.55
CA ASP A 33 12.33 1.52 -14.97
C ASP A 33 13.09 1.75 -13.65
N ALA A 34 13.86 2.84 -13.57
CA ALA A 34 14.52 3.23 -12.32
C ALA A 34 13.49 3.67 -11.28
N ALA A 35 12.52 4.49 -11.67
CA ALA A 35 11.41 4.90 -10.81
C ALA A 35 10.63 3.69 -10.29
N ALA A 36 10.36 2.70 -11.16
CA ALA A 36 9.68 1.47 -10.79
C ALA A 36 10.46 0.67 -9.74
N ARG A 37 11.78 0.54 -9.90
CA ARG A 37 12.65 -0.14 -8.92
C ARG A 37 12.68 0.59 -7.58
N PHE A 38 12.82 1.92 -7.58
CA PHE A 38 12.76 2.70 -6.35
C PHE A 38 11.41 2.55 -5.65
N SER A 39 10.30 2.61 -6.40
CA SER A 39 8.95 2.44 -5.86
C SER A 39 8.74 1.04 -5.25
N LEU A 40 9.25 -0.02 -5.90
CA LEU A 40 9.25 -1.36 -5.32
C LEU A 40 10.10 -1.48 -4.06
N LEU A 41 11.24 -0.79 -3.98
CA LEU A 41 12.05 -0.75 -2.75
C LEU A 41 11.33 -0.01 -1.61
N VAL A 42 10.56 1.03 -1.90
CA VAL A 42 9.70 1.68 -0.89
C VAL A 42 8.72 0.67 -0.31
N LEU A 43 8.03 -0.11 -1.16
CA LEU A 43 7.13 -1.17 -0.71
C LEU A 43 7.86 -2.22 0.14
N LEU A 44 9.10 -2.59 -0.22
CA LEU A 44 9.88 -3.53 0.57
C LEU A 44 10.22 -2.96 1.96
N ILE A 45 10.66 -1.70 2.01
CA ILE A 45 11.02 -1.01 3.25
C ILE A 45 9.81 -0.91 4.19
N ASP A 46 8.65 -0.51 3.69
CA ASP A 46 7.39 -0.46 4.43
C ASP A 46 6.99 -1.83 5.04
N ARG A 47 7.26 -2.92 4.32
CA ARG A 47 7.01 -4.26 4.87
C ARG A 47 8.02 -4.63 5.96
N LEU A 48 9.26 -4.16 5.84
CA LEU A 48 10.34 -4.46 6.78
C LEU A 48 10.25 -3.60 8.05
N ASP A 49 10.02 -2.30 7.95
CA ASP A 49 10.01 -1.36 9.07
C ASP A 49 8.85 -1.65 10.04
N GLY A 50 7.65 -1.93 9.54
CA GLY A 50 6.51 -2.35 10.34
C GLY A 50 6.79 -3.66 11.08
N THR A 51 7.53 -4.58 10.46
CA THR A 51 7.92 -5.86 11.08
C THR A 51 8.99 -5.69 12.15
N LEU A 52 10.00 -4.86 11.90
CA LEU A 52 11.08 -4.53 12.83
C LEU A 52 10.58 -3.73 14.03
N ALA A 53 9.74 -2.71 13.83
CA ALA A 53 9.19 -1.87 14.89
C ALA A 53 8.39 -2.68 15.93
N ARG A 54 7.68 -3.72 15.49
CA ARG A 54 6.98 -4.66 16.39
C ARG A 54 7.91 -5.59 17.12
N ARG A 55 8.87 -6.23 16.42
CA ARG A 55 9.82 -7.16 17.06
C ARG A 55 10.63 -6.47 18.16
N LEU A 56 10.92 -5.18 17.98
CA LEU A 56 11.67 -4.38 18.94
C LEU A 56 10.78 -3.67 19.97
N ALA A 57 9.46 -3.85 19.94
CA ALA A 57 8.49 -3.18 20.80
C ALA A 57 8.75 -1.66 20.91
N VAL A 58 9.10 -1.00 19.80
CA VAL A 58 9.60 0.39 19.78
C VAL A 58 8.61 1.34 20.46
N ARG A 59 7.29 1.14 20.26
CA ARG A 59 6.24 1.93 20.90
C ARG A 59 6.27 1.87 22.43
N LYS A 60 6.74 0.76 23.02
CA LYS A 60 6.90 0.56 24.47
C LYS A 60 8.25 1.08 25.00
N HIS A 61 9.25 1.21 24.13
CA HIS A 61 10.64 1.43 24.54
C HIS A 61 11.22 2.78 24.10
N PHE A 62 10.56 3.48 23.18
CA PHE A 62 11.00 4.77 22.65
C PHE A 62 9.80 5.70 22.30
N PRO A 63 9.03 6.17 23.31
CA PRO A 63 7.82 6.96 23.10
C PRO A 63 8.07 8.40 22.64
N SER A 64 9.32 8.86 22.62
CA SER A 64 9.68 10.25 22.30
C SER A 64 9.52 10.62 20.83
N ILE A 65 9.37 9.64 19.92
CA ILE A 65 9.07 9.88 18.51
C ILE A 65 7.77 9.15 18.16
N SER A 66 6.83 9.87 17.56
CA SER A 66 5.58 9.28 17.08
C SER A 66 5.83 8.46 15.82
N GLY A 67 6.10 7.17 15.98
CA GLY A 67 6.20 6.23 14.86
C GLY A 67 4.93 6.20 14.01
N GLU A 68 3.76 6.40 14.61
CA GLU A 68 2.47 6.49 13.92
C GLU A 68 2.39 7.70 12.97
N SER A 69 2.92 8.85 13.39
CA SER A 69 2.99 10.03 12.54
C SER A 69 3.95 9.85 11.38
N LEU A 70 5.10 9.21 11.63
CA LEU A 70 6.08 8.94 10.59
C LEU A 70 5.55 7.92 9.57
N ASP A 71 4.90 6.85 10.04
CA ASP A 71 4.24 5.81 9.23
C ASP A 71 3.20 6.42 8.29
N MET A 72 2.32 7.29 8.81
CA MET A 72 1.33 8.00 7.96
C MET A 72 1.98 8.86 6.87
N ILE A 73 3.10 9.51 7.16
CA ILE A 73 3.82 10.33 6.17
C ILE A 73 4.45 9.44 5.11
N THR A 74 5.11 8.36 5.51
CA THR A 74 5.76 7.46 4.57
C THR A 74 4.80 6.65 3.73
N ASP A 75 3.66 6.25 4.29
CA ASP A 75 2.55 5.64 3.55
C ASP A 75 2.00 6.58 2.48
N LEU A 76 1.69 7.82 2.88
CA LEU A 76 1.13 8.81 1.96
C LEU A 76 2.12 9.13 0.84
N VAL A 77 3.37 9.44 1.17
CA VAL A 77 4.37 9.84 0.17
C VAL A 77 4.83 8.64 -0.65
N GLY A 78 5.15 7.53 0.01
CA GLY A 78 5.80 6.37 -0.59
C GLY A 78 4.86 5.40 -1.29
N LEU A 79 3.69 5.12 -0.73
CA LEU A 79 2.74 4.13 -1.26
C LEU A 79 1.59 4.75 -2.05
N THR A 80 1.37 6.06 -1.92
CA THR A 80 0.35 6.78 -2.70
C THR A 80 0.97 7.78 -3.67
N LEU A 81 1.60 8.85 -3.20
CA LEU A 81 1.99 9.98 -4.07
C LEU A 81 3.08 9.60 -5.07
N ALA A 82 4.18 9.02 -4.63
CA ALA A 82 5.28 8.62 -5.50
C ALA A 82 4.86 7.68 -6.64
N PRO A 83 4.14 6.56 -6.39
CA PRO A 83 3.68 5.70 -7.47
C PRO A 83 2.64 6.37 -8.35
N MET A 84 1.72 7.17 -7.80
CA MET A 84 0.73 7.90 -8.61
C MET A 84 1.37 8.92 -9.55
N ILE A 85 2.41 9.62 -9.10
CA ILE A 85 3.20 10.52 -9.95
C ILE A 85 3.92 9.73 -11.04
N LEU A 86 4.50 8.56 -10.69
CA LEU A 86 5.09 7.67 -11.69
C LEU A 86 4.07 7.24 -12.75
N PHE A 87 2.86 6.83 -12.38
CA PHE A 87 1.81 6.46 -13.33
C PHE A 87 1.36 7.61 -14.23
N TRP A 88 1.26 8.81 -13.65
CA TRP A 88 0.95 9.99 -14.43
C TRP A 88 2.07 10.28 -15.45
N ARG A 89 3.33 10.27 -15.01
CA ARG A 89 4.47 10.60 -15.87
C ARG A 89 4.78 9.53 -16.91
N SER A 90 4.46 8.27 -16.64
CA SER A 90 4.63 7.17 -17.58
C SER A 90 3.57 7.09 -18.67
N GLY A 91 2.53 7.94 -18.61
CA GLY A 91 1.42 7.90 -19.57
C GLY A 91 0.48 6.71 -19.34
N LEU A 92 0.42 6.18 -18.11
CA LEU A 92 -0.39 5.00 -17.81
C LEU A 92 -1.90 5.29 -17.88
N PHE A 93 -2.31 6.53 -17.62
CA PHE A 93 -3.71 6.94 -17.59
C PHE A 93 -4.16 7.55 -18.91
N LEU A 94 -5.48 7.60 -19.12
CA LEU A 94 -6.07 8.39 -20.22
C LEU A 94 -5.54 9.83 -20.22
N ASP A 95 -5.36 10.38 -21.41
CA ASP A 95 -4.85 11.74 -21.60
C ASP A 95 -5.68 12.76 -20.82
N GLY A 96 -5.00 13.65 -20.11
CA GLY A 96 -5.63 14.67 -19.25
C GLY A 96 -6.06 14.18 -17.86
N PHE A 97 -6.18 12.88 -17.61
CA PHE A 97 -6.62 12.37 -16.30
C PHE A 97 -5.48 12.16 -15.30
N GLY A 98 -4.25 11.96 -15.76
CA GLY A 98 -3.17 11.49 -14.88
C GLY A 98 -2.86 12.40 -13.69
N ALA A 99 -2.76 13.72 -13.92
CA ALA A 99 -2.52 14.69 -12.85
C ALA A 99 -3.70 14.73 -11.85
N VAL A 100 -4.93 14.77 -12.38
CA VAL A 100 -6.16 14.81 -11.58
C VAL A 100 -6.27 13.57 -10.69
N LEU A 101 -6.00 12.39 -11.24
CA LEU A 101 -6.01 11.14 -10.49
C LEU A 101 -4.92 11.11 -9.42
N ALA A 102 -3.70 11.58 -9.72
CA ALA A 102 -2.63 11.65 -8.72
C ALA A 102 -2.99 12.58 -7.55
N CYS A 103 -3.55 13.75 -7.85
CA CYS A 103 -4.03 14.69 -6.84
C CYS A 103 -5.19 14.10 -6.02
N ALA A 104 -6.21 13.54 -6.69
CA ALA A 104 -7.38 12.96 -6.03
C ALA A 104 -6.99 11.79 -5.11
N SER A 105 -6.12 10.88 -5.57
CA SER A 105 -5.61 9.77 -4.77
C SER A 105 -4.85 10.29 -3.53
N GLY A 106 -4.02 11.32 -3.69
CA GLY A 106 -3.34 11.99 -2.59
C GLY A 106 -4.32 12.56 -1.56
N MET A 107 -5.31 13.35 -2.01
CA MET A 107 -6.32 13.95 -1.14
C MET A 107 -7.15 12.90 -0.38
N VAL A 108 -7.58 11.86 -1.07
CA VAL A 108 -8.41 10.79 -0.50
C VAL A 108 -7.60 9.93 0.48
N ALA A 109 -6.34 9.62 0.17
CA ALA A 109 -5.44 8.96 1.11
C ALA A 109 -5.16 9.84 2.34
N SER A 110 -4.86 11.13 2.16
CA SER A 110 -4.67 12.07 3.28
C SER A 110 -5.90 12.16 4.16
N TYR A 111 -7.10 12.28 3.58
CA TYR A 111 -8.36 12.25 4.32
C TYR A 111 -8.49 10.94 5.10
N LYS A 112 -8.24 9.80 4.46
CA LYS A 112 -8.30 8.48 5.09
C LYS A 112 -7.34 8.33 6.26
N TYR A 113 -6.07 8.74 6.10
CA TYR A 113 -5.06 8.70 7.17
C TYR A 113 -5.33 9.71 8.29
N SER A 114 -5.95 10.84 8.00
CA SER A 114 -6.32 11.84 9.01
C SER A 114 -7.41 11.38 9.97
N ARG A 115 -8.23 10.41 9.56
CA ARG A 115 -9.28 9.84 10.41
C ARG A 115 -8.66 8.97 11.49
N LYS A 116 -8.38 9.59 12.64
CA LYS A 116 -7.90 8.95 13.89
C LYS A 116 -8.87 7.94 14.51
N GLU A 117 -9.93 7.54 13.83
CA GLU A 117 -11.13 7.04 14.47
C GLU A 117 -11.28 5.51 14.45
N THR A 118 -11.40 4.94 15.65
CA THR A 118 -12.24 3.76 15.99
C THR A 118 -11.88 2.38 15.39
N PHE A 119 -10.72 2.22 14.74
CA PHE A 119 -10.25 0.90 14.25
C PHE A 119 -10.05 -0.14 15.37
N LEU A 120 -9.59 0.31 16.54
CA LEU A 120 -9.17 -0.56 17.64
C LEU A 120 -10.32 -1.09 18.51
N SER A 121 -11.51 -0.46 18.48
CA SER A 121 -12.68 -0.94 19.25
C SER A 121 -13.66 -1.75 18.41
N SER A 122 -13.68 -1.57 17.08
CA SER A 122 -14.68 -2.20 16.20
C SER A 122 -14.10 -3.31 15.30
N GLY A 123 -12.77 -3.39 15.16
CA GLY A 123 -12.09 -4.46 14.42
C GLY A 123 -12.27 -4.46 12.89
N TYR A 124 -12.78 -3.36 12.33
CA TYR A 124 -12.93 -3.11 10.89
C TYR A 124 -12.52 -1.66 10.51
N SER A 125 -12.15 -1.47 9.25
CA SER A 125 -11.91 -0.17 8.60
C SER A 125 -13.19 0.35 7.96
N VAL A 126 -13.51 1.64 8.10
CA VAL A 126 -14.59 2.27 7.32
C VAL A 126 -14.00 2.87 6.04
N GLY A 127 -14.42 2.36 4.88
CA GLY A 127 -13.79 2.62 3.58
C GLY A 127 -12.57 1.74 3.33
N ALA A 128 -12.28 1.50 2.05
CA ALA A 128 -11.17 0.67 1.62
C ALA A 128 -9.83 1.29 2.05
N PRO A 129 -8.79 0.46 2.26
CA PRO A 129 -7.44 0.97 2.40
C PRO A 129 -6.97 1.64 1.10
N PRO A 130 -6.16 2.71 1.18
CA PRO A 130 -5.67 3.46 0.02
C PRO A 130 -4.56 2.69 -0.71
N ILE A 131 -4.89 1.58 -1.35
CA ILE A 131 -3.95 0.69 -2.04
C ILE A 131 -3.61 1.16 -3.46
N PHE A 132 -3.32 2.46 -3.62
CA PHE A 132 -3.01 3.06 -4.92
C PHE A 132 -1.77 2.47 -5.60
N PHE A 133 -0.82 1.94 -4.83
CA PHE A 133 0.29 1.14 -5.34
C PHE A 133 -0.16 -0.02 -6.24
N SER A 134 -1.37 -0.58 -6.05
CA SER A 134 -1.87 -1.68 -6.89
C SER A 134 -2.10 -1.30 -8.36
N VAL A 135 -2.23 -0.01 -8.69
CA VAL A 135 -2.31 0.50 -10.07
C VAL A 135 -1.03 0.14 -10.86
N PHE A 136 0.08 -0.07 -10.17
CA PHE A 136 1.36 -0.51 -10.73
C PHE A 136 1.27 -1.84 -11.50
N LEU A 137 0.29 -2.69 -11.17
CA LEU A 137 0.06 -3.95 -11.89
C LEU A 137 -0.34 -3.71 -13.35
N PHE A 138 -1.09 -2.64 -13.63
CA PHE A 138 -1.52 -2.28 -14.99
C PHE A 138 -0.34 -1.78 -15.83
N TYR A 139 0.64 -1.12 -15.20
CA TYR A 139 1.90 -0.72 -15.86
C TYR A 139 2.65 -1.95 -16.38
N PHE A 140 2.76 -3.01 -15.58
CA PHE A 140 3.44 -4.23 -16.00
C PHE A 140 2.63 -5.10 -16.97
N LEU A 141 1.30 -5.12 -16.83
CA LEU A 141 0.42 -5.84 -17.74
C LEU A 141 0.27 -5.15 -19.10
N LYS A 142 0.79 -3.92 -19.27
CA LYS A 142 0.70 -3.13 -20.51
C LYS A 142 -0.74 -3.01 -21.02
N LEU A 143 -1.69 -2.85 -20.09
CA LEU A 143 -3.10 -2.71 -20.44
C LEU A 143 -3.40 -1.32 -21.01
N PRO A 144 -4.38 -1.20 -21.92
CA PRO A 144 -4.80 0.10 -22.44
C PRO A 144 -5.18 1.09 -21.32
N PRO A 145 -4.91 2.41 -21.47
CA PRO A 145 -5.05 3.39 -20.39
C PRO A 145 -6.45 3.49 -19.75
N VAL A 146 -7.49 3.05 -20.46
CA VAL A 146 -8.86 2.98 -19.93
C VAL A 146 -8.95 2.12 -18.67
N TYR A 147 -8.18 1.03 -18.57
CA TYR A 147 -8.24 0.09 -17.45
C TYR A 147 -7.61 0.65 -16.16
N PRO A 148 -6.35 1.13 -16.13
CA PRO A 148 -5.79 1.76 -14.94
C PRO A 148 -6.54 3.03 -14.53
N THR A 149 -7.06 3.82 -15.48
CA THR A 149 -7.89 4.98 -15.17
C THR A 149 -9.18 4.56 -14.45
N ALA A 150 -9.95 3.62 -15.02
CA ALA A 150 -11.18 3.12 -14.41
C ALA A 150 -10.92 2.48 -13.03
N TYR A 151 -9.85 1.69 -12.91
CA TYR A 151 -9.47 1.06 -11.66
C TYR A 151 -9.09 2.09 -10.58
N THR A 152 -8.40 3.17 -10.95
CA THR A 152 -8.02 4.23 -9.99
C THR A 152 -9.24 5.01 -9.50
N VAL A 153 -10.18 5.33 -10.40
CA VAL A 153 -11.47 5.94 -10.03
C VAL A 153 -12.25 5.01 -9.10
N PHE A 154 -12.28 3.71 -9.41
CA PHE A 154 -12.88 2.71 -8.55
C PHE A 154 -12.24 2.68 -7.15
N LEU A 155 -10.91 2.69 -7.05
CA LEU A 155 -10.20 2.77 -5.77
C LEU A 155 -10.58 4.03 -4.98
N ILE A 156 -10.63 5.20 -5.62
CA ILE A 156 -11.04 6.46 -4.99
C ILE A 156 -12.45 6.33 -4.39
N ILE A 157 -13.41 5.79 -5.16
CA ILE A 157 -14.78 5.57 -4.70
C ILE A 157 -14.80 4.62 -3.50
N LEU A 158 -14.04 3.52 -3.54
CA LEU A 158 -13.99 2.55 -2.45
C LEU A 158 -13.37 3.12 -1.16
N VAL A 159 -12.35 3.97 -1.26
CA VAL A 159 -11.72 4.59 -0.08
C VAL A 159 -12.67 5.58 0.59
N LEU A 160 -13.47 6.30 -0.19
CA LEU A 160 -14.49 7.23 0.32
C LEU A 160 -15.79 6.54 0.76
N SER A 161 -16.04 5.33 0.28
CA SER A 161 -17.24 4.56 0.61
C SER A 161 -17.37 4.27 2.11
N PRO A 162 -18.58 4.33 2.70
CA PRO A 162 -18.80 3.99 4.11
C PRO A 162 -18.77 2.47 4.38
N MET A 163 -18.43 1.63 3.39
CA MET A 163 -18.39 0.18 3.54
C MET A 163 -17.35 -0.27 4.58
N LYS A 164 -17.68 -1.34 5.31
CA LYS A 164 -16.79 -1.92 6.32
C LYS A 164 -15.84 -2.91 5.66
N TYR A 165 -14.55 -2.64 5.76
CA TYR A 165 -13.49 -3.51 5.30
C TYR A 165 -12.87 -4.24 6.48
N PRO A 166 -12.67 -5.56 6.39
CA PRO A 166 -11.95 -6.27 7.44
C PRO A 166 -10.53 -5.74 7.48
N ILE A 167 -10.07 -5.49 8.71
CA ILE A 167 -8.66 -5.24 8.96
C ILE A 167 -7.91 -6.51 8.54
N THR A 168 -7.31 -6.47 7.37
CA THR A 168 -6.66 -7.59 6.67
C THR A 168 -5.17 -7.31 6.56
N SER A 169 -4.38 -8.20 5.99
CA SER A 169 -2.92 -7.99 5.92
C SER A 169 -2.47 -6.83 5.04
N LEU A 170 -3.39 -6.22 4.28
CA LEU A 170 -3.21 -4.96 3.54
C LEU A 170 -3.27 -3.72 4.45
N VAL A 171 -3.90 -3.83 5.64
CA VAL A 171 -4.15 -2.70 6.57
C VAL A 171 -3.49 -2.94 7.92
N THR A 172 -3.31 -4.20 8.29
CA THR A 172 -2.53 -4.59 9.46
C THR A 172 -1.40 -5.50 9.05
N THR A 173 -0.22 -5.13 9.49
CA THR A 173 0.96 -5.97 9.47
C THR A 173 0.93 -7.04 10.59
N HIS A 174 -0.24 -7.37 11.14
CA HIS A 174 -0.49 -8.57 11.94
C HIS A 174 -0.47 -9.79 11.01
N TRP A 175 0.68 -10.45 10.95
CA TRP A 175 0.78 -11.78 10.36
C TRP A 175 -0.08 -12.76 11.15
N LYS A 176 -1.30 -13.01 10.66
CA LYS A 176 -2.10 -14.17 11.06
C LYS A 176 -2.10 -15.12 9.85
N PRO A 177 -1.62 -16.38 10.00
CA PRO A 177 -1.66 -17.37 8.93
C PRO A 177 -3.08 -17.53 8.37
N GLY A 178 -3.20 -17.76 7.06
CA GLY A 178 -4.47 -18.02 6.38
C GLY A 178 -4.86 -16.98 5.33
N TYR A 179 -6.13 -16.99 4.90
CA TYR A 179 -6.65 -16.20 3.78
C TYR A 179 -6.42 -14.67 3.93
N LYS A 180 -6.28 -14.20 5.17
CA LYS A 180 -6.04 -12.79 5.50
C LYS A 180 -4.68 -12.29 5.04
N SER A 181 -3.74 -13.19 4.73
CA SER A 181 -2.33 -12.91 4.39
C SER A 181 -1.92 -13.33 2.98
N VAL A 182 -2.85 -13.82 2.15
CA VAL A 182 -2.55 -14.30 0.78
C VAL A 182 -1.86 -13.23 -0.05
N THR A 183 -2.36 -12.00 -0.03
CA THR A 183 -1.74 -10.89 -0.75
C THR A 183 -0.31 -10.61 -0.28
N ASN A 184 -0.04 -10.70 1.03
CA ASN A 184 1.33 -10.56 1.54
C ASN A 184 2.25 -11.70 1.09
N TYR A 185 1.77 -12.95 1.10
CA TYR A 185 2.54 -14.09 0.60
C TYR A 185 2.87 -13.91 -0.87
N LEU A 186 1.89 -13.54 -1.70
CA LEU A 186 2.10 -13.28 -3.13
C LEU A 186 3.07 -12.12 -3.34
N THR A 187 2.94 -11.01 -2.59
CA THR A 187 3.89 -9.89 -2.68
C THR A 187 5.31 -10.35 -2.36
N ILE A 188 5.53 -11.16 -1.32
CA ILE A 188 6.88 -11.63 -0.94
C ILE A 188 7.43 -12.63 -1.96
N ILE A 189 6.63 -13.63 -2.33
CA ILE A 189 7.02 -14.68 -3.29
C ILE A 189 7.40 -14.05 -4.62
N PHE A 190 6.63 -13.07 -5.07
CA PHE A 190 6.84 -12.43 -6.36
C PHE A 190 7.70 -11.18 -6.32
N PHE A 191 8.17 -10.73 -5.14
CA PHE A 191 8.97 -9.52 -5.03
C PHE A 191 10.24 -9.59 -5.88
N VAL A 192 11.06 -10.62 -5.67
CA VAL A 192 12.34 -10.80 -6.37
C VAL A 192 12.17 -10.91 -7.88
N PRO A 193 11.28 -11.77 -8.43
CA PRO A 193 11.11 -11.85 -9.88
C PRO A 193 10.56 -10.54 -10.46
N VAL A 194 9.60 -9.87 -9.79
CA VAL A 194 9.09 -8.57 -10.25
C VAL A 194 10.18 -7.51 -10.20
N PHE A 195 11.01 -7.49 -9.17
CA PHE A 195 12.10 -6.52 -9.04
C PHE A 195 13.18 -6.71 -10.09
N ILE A 196 13.59 -7.95 -10.39
CA ILE A 196 14.63 -8.23 -11.38
C ILE A 196 14.09 -7.99 -12.78
N TYR A 197 12.98 -8.65 -13.12
CA TYR A 197 12.48 -8.73 -14.49
C TYR A 197 11.54 -7.59 -14.87
N LEU A 198 10.94 -6.88 -13.93
CA LEU A 198 9.96 -5.81 -14.18
C LEU A 198 8.97 -6.26 -15.28
N GLN A 199 8.89 -5.53 -16.39
CA GLN A 199 7.99 -5.85 -17.50
C GLN A 199 8.21 -7.22 -18.17
N SER A 200 9.36 -7.85 -17.98
CA SER A 200 9.68 -9.18 -18.53
C SER A 200 9.22 -10.33 -17.62
N ALA A 201 8.70 -10.06 -16.42
CA ALA A 201 8.18 -11.11 -15.56
C ALA A 201 6.91 -11.74 -16.19
N PRO A 202 6.67 -13.04 -15.97
CA PRO A 202 5.48 -13.71 -16.50
C PRO A 202 4.18 -12.99 -16.10
N ALA A 203 3.33 -12.66 -17.07
CA ALA A 203 2.09 -11.90 -16.84
C ALA A 203 1.15 -12.56 -15.81
N VAL A 204 1.21 -13.90 -15.67
CA VAL A 204 0.46 -14.67 -14.66
C VAL A 204 0.73 -14.17 -13.24
N ILE A 205 1.93 -13.67 -12.94
CA ILE A 205 2.28 -13.09 -11.64
C ILE A 205 1.43 -11.86 -11.36
N TYR A 206 1.33 -10.94 -12.34
CA TYR A 206 0.55 -9.71 -12.18
C TYR A 206 -0.94 -9.98 -12.14
N TRP A 207 -1.45 -10.90 -12.96
CA TRP A 207 -2.86 -11.30 -12.94
C TRP A 207 -3.26 -11.95 -11.62
N THR A 208 -2.43 -12.83 -11.07
CA THR A 208 -2.71 -13.46 -9.77
C THR A 208 -2.72 -12.44 -8.63
N MET A 209 -1.78 -11.49 -8.63
CA MET A 209 -1.80 -10.38 -7.66
C MET A 209 -3.03 -9.48 -7.82
N LEU A 210 -3.37 -9.11 -9.06
CA LEU A 210 -4.52 -8.24 -9.34
C LEU A 210 -5.83 -8.92 -8.92
N LEU A 211 -5.99 -10.21 -9.25
CA LEU A 211 -7.16 -11.00 -8.84
C LEU A 211 -7.27 -11.07 -7.31
N ALA A 212 -6.17 -11.36 -6.61
CA ALA A 212 -6.16 -11.42 -5.15
C ALA A 212 -6.59 -10.08 -4.51
N ILE A 213 -6.12 -8.96 -5.07
CA ILE A 213 -6.49 -7.62 -4.61
C ILE A 213 -7.96 -7.31 -4.90
N ILE A 214 -8.45 -7.61 -6.11
CA ILE A 214 -9.87 -7.39 -6.48
C ILE A 214 -10.79 -8.21 -5.57
N VAL A 215 -10.48 -9.48 -5.32
CA VAL A 215 -11.24 -10.33 -4.39
C VAL A 215 -11.25 -9.72 -2.99
N GLN A 216 -10.11 -9.20 -2.52
CA GLN A 216 -10.03 -8.56 -1.21
C GLN A 216 -10.82 -7.25 -1.13
N LEU A 217 -10.87 -6.47 -2.20
CA LEU A 217 -11.62 -5.21 -2.25
C LEU A 217 -13.14 -5.39 -2.42
N THR A 218 -13.56 -6.51 -3.02
CA THR A 218 -14.97 -6.76 -3.37
C THR A 218 -15.59 -7.80 -2.46
N VAL A 219 -15.04 -9.02 -2.40
CA VAL A 219 -15.65 -10.16 -1.69
C VAL A 219 -15.54 -9.99 -0.17
N TYR A 220 -14.39 -9.59 0.36
CA TYR A 220 -14.17 -9.53 1.80
C TYR A 220 -15.08 -8.55 2.55
N PRO A 221 -15.38 -7.31 2.08
CA PRO A 221 -16.36 -6.46 2.74
C PRO A 221 -17.79 -7.06 2.73
N PHE A 222 -18.18 -7.81 1.69
CA PHE A 222 -19.46 -8.54 1.69
C PHE A 222 -19.44 -9.67 2.71
N LEU A 223 -18.39 -10.50 2.74
CA LEU A 223 -18.27 -11.58 3.72
C LEU A 223 -18.32 -11.06 5.17
N LEU A 224 -17.72 -9.89 5.43
CA LEU A 224 -17.79 -9.23 6.73
C LEU A 224 -19.21 -8.75 7.06
N SER A 225 -19.90 -8.17 6.06
CA SER A 225 -21.27 -7.68 6.21
C SER A 225 -22.27 -8.82 6.51
N PHE A 226 -22.06 -9.99 5.90
CA PHE A 226 -22.82 -11.22 6.18
C PHE A 226 -22.35 -11.98 7.44
N LYS A 227 -21.40 -11.43 8.20
CA LYS A 227 -20.80 -12.06 9.40
C LYS A 227 -20.18 -13.45 9.15
N ILE A 228 -19.87 -13.79 7.90
CA ILE A 228 -19.17 -15.03 7.51
C ILE A 228 -17.73 -14.99 8.02
N ILE A 229 -17.11 -13.81 7.96
CA ILE A 229 -15.78 -13.56 8.54
C ILE A 229 -15.88 -12.62 9.75
N LYS A 230 -15.11 -12.92 10.80
CA LYS A 230 -15.06 -12.09 12.01
C LYS A 230 -14.01 -10.97 11.91
N PRO A 231 -14.28 -9.79 12.47
CA PRO A 231 -13.27 -8.73 12.64
C PRO A 231 -12.06 -9.22 13.44
N VAL A 232 -10.87 -8.71 13.14
CA VAL A 232 -9.59 -9.25 13.67
C VAL A 232 -9.36 -8.95 15.16
N PHE A 233 -10.07 -7.96 15.70
CA PHE A 233 -10.08 -7.59 17.12
C PHE A 233 -11.41 -7.99 17.78
N ASP A 234 -11.68 -9.29 17.86
CA ASP A 234 -12.56 -9.81 18.91
C ASP A 234 -11.63 -10.22 20.06
N ARG A 235 -11.50 -9.37 21.09
CA ARG A 235 -10.63 -9.62 22.25
C ARG A 235 -11.19 -10.70 23.20
N ASN A 236 -12.35 -11.28 22.87
CA ASN A 236 -13.09 -12.21 23.73
C ASN A 236 -13.18 -13.65 23.17
N SER A 237 -12.20 -14.08 22.37
CA SER A 237 -12.01 -15.51 22.04
C SER A 237 -10.57 -15.94 22.24
#